data_AF-A0A6I4USY9-F1
#
_entry.id   AF-A0A6I4USY9-F1
#
_cell.length_a   1.000
_cell.length_b   1.000
_cell.length_c   1.000
_cell.angle_alpha   90.00
_cell.angle_beta   90.00
_cell.angle_gamma   90.00
#
_symmetry.space_group_name_H-M   'P 1'
#
loop_
_entity.id
_entity.type
_entity.pdbx_description
1 polymer ?
#
loop_
_entity_poly.entity_id
_entity_poly.type
_entity_poly.pdbx_seq_one_letter_code
_entity_poly.pdbx_strand_id
1 'polypeptide(L)'
;MAAAPLKHWAILTGLLLTACGDAAQGPAGADPVAAAGDPDTAVASAADPAPSPVHPTMTSPVGPAVPSDCNAPKAEPFIGQTATPAVRERLAAAVAPIATIRWVGPGQATTEDYSPQRLNVMLDVGGAITEVHCG
;
A
#
# COMPACT_ATOMS: atom_id res chain seq x y z
N MET A 1 -56.69 -1.93 1.46
CA MET A 1 -56.55 -2.05 0.00
C MET A 1 -55.05 -1.93 -0.26
N ALA A 2 -54.30 -3.04 -0.35
CA ALA A 2 -54.15 -3.95 -1.51
C ALA A 2 -53.69 -3.16 -2.76
N ALA A 3 -52.65 -3.50 -3.53
CA ALA A 3 -51.82 -4.69 -3.70
C ALA A 3 -50.45 -4.23 -4.28
N ALA A 4 -49.32 -4.69 -3.77
CA ALA A 4 -48.49 -5.80 -4.27
C ALA A 4 -47.30 -5.35 -5.17
N PRO A 5 -46.06 -5.82 -4.85
CA PRO A 5 -44.84 -5.68 -5.64
C PRO A 5 -44.71 -6.82 -6.66
N LEU A 6 -43.56 -6.93 -7.36
CA LEU A 6 -43.03 -8.02 -8.22
C LEU A 6 -42.64 -7.44 -9.62
N LYS A 7 -41.62 -7.86 -10.38
CA LYS A 7 -40.59 -8.90 -10.27
C LYS A 7 -39.82 -8.86 -11.59
N HIS A 8 -38.54 -8.47 -11.58
CA HIS A 8 -37.64 -8.78 -12.71
C HIS A 8 -36.53 -9.67 -12.20
N TRP A 9 -36.92 -10.93 -12.10
CA TRP A 9 -36.06 -12.08 -12.03
C TRP A 9 -35.22 -12.18 -13.30
N ALA A 10 -33.94 -12.50 -13.10
CA ALA A 10 -33.13 -13.36 -13.96
C ALA A 10 -33.02 -12.99 -15.43
N ILE A 11 -31.85 -12.46 -15.81
CA ILE A 11 -31.14 -13.03 -16.95
C ILE A 11 -29.71 -13.36 -16.50
N LEU A 12 -29.51 -14.65 -16.21
CA LEU A 12 -28.24 -15.32 -16.37
C LEU A 12 -27.87 -15.28 -17.86
N THR A 13 -26.71 -14.71 -18.18
CA THR A 13 -25.93 -15.21 -19.31
C THR A 13 -24.46 -15.06 -18.97
N GLY A 14 -23.89 -16.15 -18.44
CA GLY A 14 -22.46 -16.32 -18.41
C GLY A 14 -21.93 -16.40 -19.84
N LEU A 15 -20.83 -15.71 -20.10
CA LEU A 15 -20.02 -15.91 -21.29
C LEU A 15 -18.62 -16.29 -20.83
N LEU A 16 -18.20 -17.44 -21.32
CA LEU A 16 -17.11 -18.27 -20.85
C LEU A 16 -15.74 -17.59 -21.02
N LEU A 17 -14.96 -17.66 -19.94
CA LEU A 17 -13.54 -17.34 -19.90
C LEU A 17 -12.77 -18.45 -20.62
N THR A 18 -12.33 -18.19 -21.85
CA THR A 18 -11.41 -19.09 -22.57
C THR A 18 -10.00 -18.89 -22.01
N ALA A 19 -9.70 -19.62 -20.94
CA ALA A 19 -8.34 -19.76 -20.43
C ALA A 19 -7.54 -20.70 -21.35
N CYS A 20 -6.53 -20.15 -22.02
CA CYS A 20 -5.47 -20.96 -22.62
C CYS A 20 -4.51 -21.34 -21.49
N GLY A 21 -4.70 -22.53 -20.93
CA GLY A 21 -3.70 -23.18 -20.11
C GLY A 21 -2.72 -23.88 -21.04
N ASP A 22 -1.50 -23.34 -21.16
CA ASP A 22 -0.37 -24.09 -21.70
C ASP A 22 0.41 -24.68 -20.53
N ALA A 23 0.26 -25.99 -20.39
CA ALA A 23 0.98 -26.83 -19.47
C ALA A 23 2.44 -26.96 -19.93
N ALA A 24 3.28 -25.98 -19.58
CA ALA A 24 4.72 -26.14 -19.63
C ALA A 24 5.21 -26.77 -18.33
N GLN A 25 5.13 -28.09 -18.35
CA GLN A 25 5.75 -29.05 -17.44
C GLN A 25 7.25 -28.73 -17.25
N GLY A 26 7.64 -28.19 -16.09
CA GLY A 26 9.03 -28.02 -15.69
C GLY A 26 9.41 -29.08 -14.64
N PRO A 27 10.44 -29.92 -14.85
CA PRO A 27 10.81 -30.96 -13.90
C PRO A 27 11.36 -30.34 -12.61
N ALA A 28 10.85 -30.87 -11.49
CA ALA A 28 11.45 -30.72 -10.17
C ALA A 28 12.87 -31.32 -10.18
N GLY A 29 13.86 -30.46 -10.42
CA GLY A 29 15.26 -30.72 -10.09
C GLY A 29 15.45 -30.48 -8.60
N ALA A 30 15.48 -31.56 -7.84
CA ALA A 30 15.89 -31.56 -6.45
C ALA A 30 17.42 -31.73 -6.39
N ASP A 31 18.14 -30.66 -6.04
CA ASP A 31 19.54 -30.75 -5.62
C ASP A 31 19.61 -30.42 -4.11
N PRO A 32 19.80 -31.41 -3.22
CA PRO A 32 20.08 -31.16 -1.82
C PRO A 32 21.58 -30.88 -1.63
N VAL A 33 21.97 -29.60 -1.59
CA VAL A 33 23.27 -29.23 -1.03
C VAL A 33 23.15 -29.18 0.50
N ALA A 34 23.41 -30.34 1.10
CA ALA A 34 23.84 -30.41 2.49
C ALA A 34 25.31 -29.97 2.58
N ALA A 35 25.57 -28.86 3.26
CA ALA A 35 26.85 -28.61 3.90
C ALA A 35 26.62 -27.74 5.14
N ALA A 36 26.75 -28.39 6.29
CA ALA A 36 26.86 -27.77 7.59
C ALA A 36 28.30 -27.28 7.82
N GLY A 37 28.44 -26.19 8.57
CA GLY A 37 29.69 -25.62 9.10
C GLY A 37 29.66 -24.09 8.98
N ASP A 38 29.82 -23.25 10.01
CA ASP A 38 30.14 -23.40 11.43
C ASP A 38 29.55 -22.16 12.16
N PRO A 39 29.09 -22.26 13.43
CA PRO A 39 28.64 -21.12 14.21
C PRO A 39 29.75 -20.67 15.17
N ASP A 40 30.60 -19.74 14.75
CA ASP A 40 31.25 -18.82 15.69
C ASP A 40 31.90 -17.67 14.92
N THR A 41 31.42 -16.45 15.14
CA THR A 41 32.25 -15.25 15.34
C THR A 41 31.29 -14.09 15.60
N ALA A 42 30.91 -13.95 16.87
CA ALA A 42 30.39 -12.68 17.37
C ALA A 42 31.59 -11.72 17.51
N VAL A 43 31.69 -10.75 16.60
CA VAL A 43 32.49 -9.55 16.83
C VAL A 43 31.54 -8.37 16.96
N ALA A 44 31.25 -8.03 18.21
CA ALA A 44 30.78 -6.71 18.59
C ALA A 44 31.83 -5.69 18.15
N SER A 45 31.47 -4.81 17.23
CA SER A 45 32.24 -3.59 16.96
C SER A 45 31.29 -2.42 17.02
N ALA A 46 31.16 -1.87 18.23
CA ALA A 46 30.62 -0.54 18.44
C ALA A 46 31.56 0.45 17.73
N ALA A 47 31.17 0.87 16.53
CA ALA A 47 31.80 1.96 15.83
C ALA A 47 31.05 3.25 16.19
N ASP A 48 31.83 4.17 16.73
CA ASP A 48 31.56 5.55 17.11
C ASP A 48 30.65 6.32 16.12
N PRO A 49 29.76 7.23 16.59
CA PRO A 49 28.94 8.04 15.70
C PRO A 49 29.81 9.04 14.92
N ALA A 50 30.07 8.74 13.66
CA ALA A 50 30.62 9.71 12.72
C ALA A 50 29.67 10.92 12.63
N PRO A 51 30.17 12.18 12.72
CA PRO A 51 29.35 13.35 12.46
C PRO A 51 28.93 13.34 10.99
N SER A 52 27.62 13.38 10.75
CA SER A 52 27.03 13.44 9.41
C SER A 52 27.63 14.59 8.58
N PRO A 53 27.89 14.39 7.28
CA PRO A 53 28.27 15.47 6.40
C PRO A 53 27.17 16.55 6.40
N VAL A 54 27.55 17.80 6.67
CA VAL A 54 26.66 18.95 6.47
C VAL A 54 26.48 19.18 4.97
N HIS A 55 25.36 18.71 4.43
CA HIS A 55 24.98 19.04 3.07
C HIS A 55 24.61 20.54 3.01
N PRO A 56 25.08 21.30 2.00
CA PRO A 56 24.67 22.69 1.84
C PRO A 56 23.16 22.75 1.60
N THR A 57 22.45 23.50 2.44
CA THR A 57 21.03 23.79 2.24
C THR A 57 20.87 24.62 0.97
N MET A 58 20.35 24.02 -0.09
CA MET A 58 19.88 24.78 -1.24
C MET A 58 18.57 25.47 -0.86
N THR A 59 18.62 26.78 -0.63
CA THR A 59 17.43 27.61 -0.48
C THR A 59 16.71 27.68 -1.83
N SER A 60 15.62 26.91 -1.97
CA SER A 60 14.67 27.06 -3.06
C SER A 60 13.91 28.39 -2.94
N PRO A 61 13.55 29.05 -4.06
CA PRO A 61 12.77 30.29 -4.04
C PRO A 61 11.40 30.04 -3.39
N VAL A 62 11.07 30.85 -2.37
CA VAL A 62 9.78 30.85 -1.68
C VAL A 62 8.71 31.44 -2.61
N GLY A 63 8.05 30.57 -3.37
CA GLY A 63 6.64 30.77 -3.75
C GLY A 63 5.74 30.52 -2.54
N PRO A 64 4.42 30.84 -2.60
CA PRO A 64 3.51 30.54 -1.50
C PRO A 64 3.65 29.07 -1.10
N ALA A 65 3.97 28.82 0.17
CA ALA A 65 4.14 27.47 0.71
C ALA A 65 2.78 26.76 0.64
N VAL A 66 2.57 25.97 -0.41
CA VAL A 66 1.53 24.95 -0.41
C VAL A 66 1.93 23.96 0.67
N PRO A 67 1.06 23.63 1.65
CA PRO A 67 1.41 22.66 2.68
C PRO A 67 1.85 21.37 1.98
N SER A 68 3.14 21.07 2.13
CA SER A 68 3.85 19.97 1.47
C SER A 68 3.64 18.64 2.18
N ASP A 69 2.60 18.54 3.01
CA ASP A 69 2.28 17.38 3.81
C ASP A 69 0.98 16.76 3.35
N CYS A 70 1.03 15.47 2.99
CA CYS A 70 -0.14 14.66 2.65
C CYS A 70 -1.08 14.38 3.85
N ASN A 71 -0.87 15.06 4.99
CA ASN A 71 -1.59 14.89 6.25
C ASN A 71 -1.63 13.44 6.79
N ALA A 72 -0.58 12.64 6.55
CA ALA A 72 -0.51 11.25 7.02
C ALA A 72 -0.82 11.05 8.52
N PRO A 73 -0.33 11.89 9.46
CA PRO A 73 -0.66 11.73 10.89
C PRO A 73 -2.16 11.76 11.19
N LYS A 74 -2.96 12.49 10.39
CA LYS A 74 -4.42 12.54 10.56
C LYS A 74 -5.11 11.24 10.13
N ALA A 75 -4.43 10.38 9.39
CA ALA A 75 -4.93 9.09 8.94
C ALA A 75 -4.58 7.93 9.89
N GLU A 76 -3.65 8.11 10.84
CA GLU A 76 -3.27 7.07 11.81
C GLU A 76 -4.44 6.47 12.60
N PRO A 77 -5.47 7.23 13.04
CA PRO A 77 -6.62 6.67 13.75
C PRO A 77 -7.46 5.66 12.94
N PHE A 78 -7.23 5.59 11.62
CA PHE A 78 -7.94 4.68 10.72
C PHE A 78 -7.21 3.34 10.53
N ILE A 79 -5.96 3.21 10.99
CA ILE A 79 -5.22 1.94 10.95
C ILE A 79 -5.98 0.89 11.77
N GLY A 80 -6.10 -0.32 11.23
CA GLY A 80 -6.89 -1.42 11.77
C GLY A 80 -8.38 -1.39 11.42
N GLN A 81 -8.90 -0.29 10.86
CA GLN A 81 -10.28 -0.24 10.39
C GLN A 81 -10.40 -0.82 8.97
N THR A 82 -11.48 -1.54 8.69
CA THR A 82 -11.84 -1.94 7.32
C THR A 82 -12.19 -0.71 6.49
N ALA A 83 -11.58 -0.56 5.32
CA ALA A 83 -11.77 0.55 4.39
C ALA A 83 -13.13 0.52 3.66
N THR A 84 -14.22 0.42 4.42
CA THR A 84 -15.60 0.58 3.94
C THR A 84 -15.81 1.97 3.34
N PRO A 85 -16.81 2.18 2.47
CA PRO A 85 -17.09 3.50 1.88
C PRO A 85 -17.15 4.63 2.92
N ALA A 86 -17.86 4.40 4.03
CA ALA A 86 -17.97 5.37 5.13
C ALA A 86 -16.64 5.63 5.86
N VAL A 87 -15.75 4.64 5.97
CA VAL A 87 -14.40 4.85 6.53
C VAL A 87 -13.54 5.65 5.57
N ARG A 88 -13.61 5.37 4.26
CA ARG A 88 -12.85 6.09 3.23
C ARG A 88 -13.26 7.55 3.15
N GLU A 89 -14.56 7.85 3.23
CA GLU A 89 -15.07 9.21 3.28
C GLU A 89 -14.61 9.98 4.52
N ARG A 90 -14.69 9.35 5.71
CA ARG A 90 -14.21 9.95 6.96
C ARG A 90 -12.70 10.18 6.93
N LEU A 91 -11.92 9.24 6.41
CA LEU A 91 -10.48 9.39 6.22
C LEU A 91 -10.21 10.56 5.29
N ALA A 92 -10.84 10.61 4.12
CA ALA A 92 -10.68 11.69 3.15
C ALA A 92 -10.99 13.07 3.73
N ALA A 93 -12.05 13.17 4.54
CA ALA A 93 -12.38 14.40 5.25
C ALA A 93 -11.33 14.78 6.31
N ALA A 94 -10.81 13.81 7.05
CA ALA A 94 -9.80 14.04 8.10
C ALA A 94 -8.48 14.56 7.53
N VAL A 95 -8.07 14.05 6.37
CA VAL A 95 -6.79 14.42 5.73
C VAL A 95 -6.92 15.63 4.81
N ALA A 96 -8.12 16.16 4.57
CA ALA A 96 -8.30 17.37 3.78
C ALA A 96 -7.55 18.59 4.38
N PRO A 97 -7.15 19.57 3.55
CA PRO A 97 -7.22 19.58 2.09
C PRO A 97 -5.93 18.99 1.48
N ILE A 98 -5.94 17.70 1.11
CA ILE A 98 -4.82 17.08 0.37
C ILE A 98 -5.18 16.85 -1.08
N ALA A 99 -4.17 16.67 -1.92
CA ALA A 99 -4.37 16.55 -3.36
C ALA A 99 -4.96 15.20 -3.76
N THR A 100 -4.48 14.08 -3.19
CA THR A 100 -4.92 12.74 -3.65
C THR A 100 -4.69 11.65 -2.60
N ILE A 101 -5.59 10.66 -2.55
CA ILE A 101 -5.44 9.43 -1.76
C ILE A 101 -5.32 8.24 -2.70
N ARG A 102 -4.23 7.49 -2.62
CA ARG A 102 -4.02 6.23 -3.34
C ARG A 102 -4.25 5.06 -2.40
N TRP A 103 -5.18 4.20 -2.77
CA TRP A 103 -5.50 2.98 -2.02
C TRP A 103 -4.75 1.82 -2.67
N VAL A 104 -3.92 1.13 -1.90
CA VAL A 104 -3.04 0.06 -2.40
C VAL A 104 -3.44 -1.25 -1.75
N GLY A 105 -3.90 -2.20 -2.57
CA GLY A 105 -4.26 -3.54 -2.11
C GLY A 105 -3.05 -4.45 -1.87
N PRO A 106 -3.27 -5.64 -1.30
CA PRO A 106 -2.20 -6.60 -1.05
C PRO A 106 -1.54 -7.04 -2.36
N GLY A 107 -0.20 -7.02 -2.38
CA GLY A 107 0.60 -7.41 -3.55
C GLY A 107 0.54 -6.45 -4.73
N GLN A 108 -0.14 -5.30 -4.60
CA GLN A 108 -0.14 -4.28 -5.64
C GLN A 108 1.18 -3.51 -5.62
N ALA A 109 1.95 -3.64 -6.70
CA ALA A 109 3.14 -2.83 -6.91
C ALA A 109 2.72 -1.40 -7.29
N THR A 110 3.39 -0.42 -6.70
CA THR A 110 3.31 0.98 -7.12
C THR A 110 4.67 1.39 -7.68
N THR A 111 4.67 2.14 -8.78
CA THR A 111 5.90 2.80 -9.25
C THR A 111 6.28 3.93 -8.29
N GLU A 112 7.59 4.18 -8.15
CA GLU A 112 8.18 5.20 -7.26
C GLU A 112 8.07 6.62 -7.85
N ASP A 113 6.86 7.02 -8.24
CA ASP A 113 6.55 8.39 -8.64
C ASP A 113 6.27 9.23 -7.38
N TYR A 114 7.32 9.68 -6.69
CA TYR A 114 7.15 10.37 -5.41
C TYR A 114 6.35 11.67 -5.54
N SER A 115 5.21 11.74 -4.86
CA SER A 115 4.35 12.93 -4.76
C SER A 115 4.11 13.30 -3.29
N PRO A 116 4.68 14.41 -2.79
CA PRO A 116 4.56 14.79 -1.37
C PRO A 116 3.12 15.15 -0.97
N GLN A 117 2.25 15.44 -1.93
CA GLN A 117 0.84 15.78 -1.70
C GLN A 117 -0.11 14.59 -1.77
N ARG A 118 0.42 13.38 -2.00
CA ARG A 118 -0.36 12.15 -2.09
C ARG A 118 -0.22 11.32 -0.81
N LEU A 119 -1.36 10.90 -0.29
CA LEU A 119 -1.43 9.94 0.80
C LEU A 119 -1.58 8.53 0.20
N ASN A 120 -0.67 7.63 0.51
CA ASN A 120 -0.82 6.20 0.25
C ASN A 120 -1.46 5.53 1.46
N VAL A 121 -2.46 4.70 1.22
CA VAL A 121 -3.16 3.90 2.23
C VAL A 121 -3.06 2.44 1.83
N MET A 122 -2.31 1.67 2.62
CA MET A 122 -2.05 0.25 2.38
C MET A 122 -3.15 -0.59 3.01
N LEU A 123 -3.67 -1.56 2.26
CA LEU A 123 -4.72 -2.47 2.69
C LEU A 123 -4.21 -3.91 2.78
N ASP A 124 -4.66 -4.63 3.79
CA ASP A 124 -4.45 -6.08 3.87
C ASP A 124 -5.44 -6.86 2.99
N VAL A 125 -5.36 -8.20 3.05
CA VAL A 125 -6.26 -9.14 2.36
C VAL A 125 -7.73 -9.02 2.78
N GLY A 126 -8.02 -8.52 3.99
CA GLY A 126 -9.36 -8.26 4.48
C GLY A 126 -9.86 -6.84 4.18
N GLY A 127 -9.05 -6.02 3.51
CA GLY A 127 -9.36 -4.61 3.24
C GLY A 127 -9.22 -3.70 4.46
N ALA A 128 -8.54 -4.14 5.52
CA ALA A 128 -8.18 -3.29 6.65
C ALA A 128 -6.96 -2.43 6.34
N ILE A 129 -6.98 -1.20 6.84
CA ILE A 129 -5.88 -0.26 6.69
C ILE A 129 -4.73 -0.73 7.58
N THR A 130 -3.56 -0.93 7.01
CA THR A 130 -2.37 -1.41 7.73
C THR A 130 -1.29 -0.35 7.88
N GLU A 131 -1.22 0.57 6.93
CA GLU A 131 -0.18 1.60 6.89
C GLU A 131 -0.69 2.83 6.13
N VAL A 132 -0.16 3.99 6.50
CA VAL A 132 -0.33 5.25 5.79
C VAL A 132 1.01 5.97 5.67
N HIS A 133 1.34 6.47 4.47
CA HIS A 133 2.56 7.25 4.26
C HIS A 133 2.39 8.25 3.11
N CYS A 134 3.19 9.31 3.12
CA CYS A 134 3.23 10.27 2.01
C CYS A 134 4.10 9.72 0.87
N GLY A 135 3.70 10.00 -0.37
CA GLY A 135 4.55 9.77 -1.53
C GLY A 135 3.83 9.30 -2.77
#